data_AF-E3IYY4-F1
#
_entry.id   AF-E3IYY4-F1
#
_cell.length_a   1.000
_cell.length_b   1.000
_cell.length_c   1.000
_cell.angle_alpha   90.00
_cell.angle_beta   90.00
_cell.angle_gamma   90.00
#
_symmetry.space_group_name_H-M   'P 1'
#
loop_
_entity.id
_entity.type
_entity.pdbx_description
1 polymer ?
#
loop_
_entity_poly.entity_id
_entity_poly.type
_entity_poly.pdbx_seq_one_letter_code
_entity_poly.pdbx_strand_id
1 'polypeptide(L)'
;MSPLDPASIERLAALTESTARRIADIGDDATRRASQAQWQGTSAERFRSSMADRQRECDGDAIALYNLAADLRRAAASYREELARLQGLERRIHSVMSGVGGELLHAVGITSASLPTSGSPAWGPLASKIASLGVRF
;
A
#
# COMPACT_ATOMS: atom_id res chain seq x y z
N MET A 1 11.15 11.12 8.99
CA MET A 1 9.92 10.36 8.72
C MET A 1 10.08 9.71 7.35
N SER A 2 10.30 8.39 7.26
CA SER A 2 10.31 7.73 5.95
C SER A 2 8.86 7.73 5.43
N PRO A 3 8.59 8.37 4.27
CA PRO A 3 7.23 8.57 3.77
C PRO A 3 6.53 7.29 3.25
N LEU A 4 6.98 6.09 3.65
CA LEU A 4 6.62 4.83 3.00
C LEU A 4 6.44 3.64 3.96
N ASP A 5 6.12 3.84 5.25
CA ASP A 5 5.78 2.69 6.10
C ASP A 5 4.40 2.09 5.71
N PRO A 6 4.19 0.76 5.81
CA PRO A 6 2.95 0.14 5.35
C PRO A 6 1.70 0.66 6.06
N ALA A 7 1.80 1.06 7.33
CA ALA A 7 0.67 1.57 8.10
C ALA A 7 0.24 2.96 7.60
N SER A 8 1.18 3.78 7.14
CA SER A 8 0.89 5.05 6.47
C SER A 8 0.18 4.84 5.13
N ILE A 9 0.55 3.83 4.36
CA ILE A 9 -0.14 3.46 3.11
C ILE A 9 -1.56 2.96 3.39
N GLU A 10 -1.75 2.14 4.44
CA GLU A 10 -3.08 1.67 4.84
C GLU A 10 -3.99 2.81 5.32
N ARG A 11 -3.44 3.79 6.05
CA ARG A 11 -4.17 5.01 6.43
C ARG A 11 -4.61 5.81 5.20
N LEU A 12 -3.73 5.96 4.21
CA LEU A 12 -4.08 6.62 2.96
C LEU A 12 -5.20 5.88 2.22
N ALA A 13 -5.12 4.56 2.13
CA ALA A 13 -6.18 3.74 1.53
C ALA A 13 -7.54 3.95 2.22
N ALA A 14 -7.56 3.98 3.56
CA ALA A 14 -8.78 4.23 4.32
C ALA A 14 -9.36 5.64 4.07
N LEU A 15 -8.51 6.67 3.99
CA LEU A 15 -8.94 8.03 3.64
C LEU A 15 -9.51 8.09 2.22
N THR A 16 -8.89 7.41 1.26
CA THR A 16 -9.37 7.31 -0.12
C THR A 16 -10.74 6.64 -0.18
N GLU A 17 -10.98 5.54 0.54
CA GLU A 17 -12.31 4.90 0.60
C GLU A 17 -13.37 5.77 1.27
N SER A 18 -13.01 6.45 2.36
CA SER A 18 -13.91 7.38 3.02
C SER A 18 -14.33 8.50 2.06
N THR A 19 -13.42 8.94 1.21
CA THR A 19 -13.69 9.97 0.19
C THR A 19 -14.57 9.41 -0.91
N ALA A 20 -14.29 8.20 -1.41
CA ALA A 20 -15.10 7.51 -2.40
C ALA A 20 -16.56 7.36 -1.93
N ARG A 21 -16.76 6.91 -0.69
CA ARG A 21 -18.09 6.77 -0.09
C ARG A 21 -18.82 8.10 -0.04
N ARG A 22 -18.14 9.16 0.41
CA ARG A 22 -18.73 10.50 0.49
C ARG A 22 -19.16 11.03 -0.87
N ILE A 23 -18.40 10.75 -1.94
CA ILE A 23 -18.77 11.16 -3.30
C ILE A 23 -20.01 10.40 -3.78
N ALA A 24 -20.07 9.08 -3.57
CA ALA A 24 -21.26 8.28 -3.88
C ALA A 24 -22.49 8.78 -3.12
N ASP A 25 -22.36 9.03 -1.81
CA ASP A 25 -23.45 9.56 -0.97
C ASP A 25 -23.97 10.92 -1.46
N ILE A 26 -23.08 11.79 -1.98
CA ILE A 26 -23.46 13.08 -2.57
C ILE A 26 -24.27 12.87 -3.86
N GLY A 27 -23.83 11.96 -4.73
CA GLY A 27 -24.56 11.60 -5.96
C GLY A 27 -25.96 11.06 -5.66
N ASP A 28 -26.06 10.14 -4.70
CA ASP A 28 -27.33 9.54 -4.27
C ASP A 28 -28.27 10.57 -3.63
N ASP A 29 -27.75 11.47 -2.77
CA ASP A 29 -28.55 12.54 -2.17
C ASP A 29 -29.05 13.52 -3.22
N ALA A 30 -28.22 13.88 -4.20
CA ALA A 30 -28.61 14.78 -5.29
C ALA A 30 -29.75 14.18 -6.13
N THR A 31 -29.63 12.93 -6.58
CA THR A 31 -30.68 12.25 -7.34
C THR A 31 -31.95 12.04 -6.52
N ARG A 32 -31.82 11.66 -5.24
CA ARG A 32 -32.97 11.49 -4.35
C ARG A 32 -33.73 12.80 -4.15
N ARG A 33 -33.04 13.93 -3.96
CA ARG A 33 -33.71 15.24 -3.84
C ARG A 33 -34.34 15.67 -5.16
N ALA A 34 -33.69 15.38 -6.28
CA ALA A 34 -34.22 15.68 -7.61
C ALA A 34 -35.49 14.89 -7.94
N SER A 35 -35.60 13.63 -7.49
CA SER A 35 -36.80 12.80 -7.69
C SER A 35 -37.98 13.24 -6.82
N GLN A 36 -37.71 13.87 -5.68
CA GLN A 36 -38.73 14.42 -4.76
C GLN A 36 -39.26 15.79 -5.18
N ALA A 37 -38.60 16.47 -6.13
CA ALA A 37 -39.04 17.79 -6.61
C ALA A 37 -40.42 17.69 -7.29
N GLN A 38 -41.38 18.49 -6.82
CA GLN A 38 -42.78 18.45 -7.29
C GLN A 38 -43.06 19.27 -8.55
N TRP A 39 -42.08 20.05 -9.04
CA TRP A 39 -42.26 20.85 -10.25
C TRP A 39 -42.41 19.95 -11.50
N GLN A 40 -43.10 20.44 -12.52
CA GLN A 40 -43.42 19.65 -13.71
C GLN A 40 -43.12 20.45 -14.99
N GLY A 41 -43.04 19.74 -16.12
CA GLY A 41 -42.72 20.29 -17.43
C GLY A 41 -41.28 20.05 -17.87
N THR A 42 -40.94 20.52 -19.07
CA THR A 42 -39.67 20.21 -19.75
C THR A 42 -38.44 20.62 -18.93
N SER A 43 -38.50 21.74 -18.19
CA SER A 43 -37.39 22.16 -17.32
C SER A 43 -37.15 21.20 -16.17
N ALA A 44 -38.21 20.61 -15.61
CA ALA A 44 -38.12 19.61 -14.54
C ALA A 44 -37.48 18.31 -15.04
N GLU A 45 -37.86 17.86 -16.23
CA GLU A 45 -37.27 16.68 -16.89
C GLU A 45 -35.78 16.87 -17.19
N ARG A 46 -35.41 18.03 -17.75
CA ARG A 46 -34.00 18.39 -18.00
C ARG A 46 -33.18 18.41 -16.72
N PHE A 47 -33.73 18.97 -15.64
CA PHE A 47 -33.07 18.97 -14.34
C PHE A 47 -32.85 17.56 -13.81
N ARG A 48 -33.88 16.70 -13.83
CA ARG A 48 -33.76 15.29 -13.38
C ARG A 48 -32.76 14.51 -14.24
N SER A 49 -32.75 14.72 -15.55
CA SER A 49 -31.75 14.13 -16.45
C SER A 49 -30.34 14.57 -16.07
N SER A 50 -30.13 15.87 -15.84
CA SER A 50 -28.83 16.41 -15.43
C SER A 50 -28.37 15.86 -14.08
N MET A 51 -29.27 15.66 -13.12
CA MET A 51 -28.93 15.02 -11.83
C MET A 51 -28.55 13.55 -12.01
N ALA A 52 -29.22 12.82 -12.90
CA ALA A 52 -28.84 11.45 -13.24
C ALA A 52 -27.47 11.37 -13.96
N ASP A 53 -27.12 12.38 -14.79
CA ASP A 53 -25.77 12.50 -15.35
C ASP A 53 -24.74 12.73 -14.24
N ARG A 54 -25.01 13.65 -13.30
CA ARG A 54 -24.11 13.92 -12.18
C ARG A 54 -23.93 12.72 -11.24
N GLN A 55 -24.98 11.95 -10.99
CA GLN A 55 -24.85 10.71 -10.22
C GLN A 55 -23.91 9.72 -10.90
N ARG A 56 -24.04 9.52 -12.23
CA ARG A 56 -23.13 8.66 -12.99
C ARG A 56 -21.68 9.13 -12.92
N GLU A 57 -21.44 10.44 -12.93
CA GLU A 57 -20.10 11.01 -12.73
C GLU A 57 -19.58 10.72 -11.32
N CYS A 58 -20.38 10.97 -10.28
CA CYS A 58 -20.01 10.65 -8.89
C CYS A 58 -19.72 9.16 -8.69
N ASP A 59 -20.52 8.27 -9.29
CA ASP A 59 -20.31 6.83 -9.23
C ASP A 59 -18.99 6.43 -9.92
N GLY A 60 -18.70 7.02 -11.08
CA GLY A 60 -17.44 6.84 -11.80
C GLY A 60 -16.22 7.25 -10.95
N ASP A 61 -16.29 8.44 -10.35
CA ASP A 61 -15.23 8.95 -9.46
C ASP A 61 -15.07 8.10 -8.20
N ALA A 62 -16.18 7.67 -7.58
CA ALA A 62 -16.16 6.79 -6.42
C ALA A 62 -15.51 5.44 -6.75
N ILE A 63 -15.86 4.83 -7.89
CA ILE A 63 -15.25 3.58 -8.37
C ILE A 63 -13.74 3.76 -8.59
N ALA A 64 -13.32 4.86 -9.22
CA ALA A 64 -11.90 5.14 -9.43
C ALA A 64 -11.13 5.25 -8.10
N LEU A 65 -11.72 5.92 -7.09
CA LEU A 65 -11.13 6.02 -5.76
C LEU A 65 -11.10 4.68 -5.02
N TYR A 66 -12.15 3.85 -5.14
CA TYR A 66 -12.14 2.50 -4.57
C TYR A 66 -11.04 1.63 -5.18
N ASN A 67 -10.85 1.70 -6.50
CA ASN A 67 -9.76 0.99 -7.18
C ASN A 67 -8.39 1.47 -6.69
N LEU A 68 -8.21 2.79 -6.56
CA LEU A 68 -6.97 3.35 -6.00
C LEU A 68 -6.72 2.88 -4.56
N ALA A 69 -7.75 2.85 -3.72
CA ALA A 69 -7.62 2.33 -2.35
C ALA A 69 -7.24 0.84 -2.33
N ALA A 70 -7.77 0.03 -3.26
CA ALA A 70 -7.38 -1.36 -3.42
C ALA A 70 -5.93 -1.51 -3.87
N ASP A 71 -5.45 -0.66 -4.78
CA ASP A 71 -4.05 -0.60 -5.22
C ASP A 71 -3.11 -0.25 -4.06
N LEU A 72 -3.48 0.75 -3.25
CA LEU A 72 -2.72 1.14 -2.07
C LEU A 72 -2.61 -0.02 -1.06
N ARG A 73 -3.68 -0.78 -0.83
CA ARG A 73 -3.62 -1.96 0.06
C ARG A 73 -2.72 -3.06 -0.49
N ARG A 74 -2.77 -3.31 -1.79
CA ARG A 74 -1.86 -4.27 -2.44
C ARG A 74 -0.40 -3.85 -2.28
N ALA A 75 -0.12 -2.56 -2.46
CA ALA A 75 1.21 -2.01 -2.25
C ALA A 75 1.67 -2.14 -0.78
N ALA A 76 0.79 -1.83 0.19
CA ALA A 76 1.09 -1.99 1.61
C ALA A 76 1.39 -3.45 1.98
N ALA A 77 0.60 -4.40 1.46
CA ALA A 77 0.81 -5.83 1.67
C ALA A 77 2.15 -6.30 1.09
N SER A 78 2.46 -5.92 -0.15
CA SER A 78 3.74 -6.22 -0.79
C SER A 78 4.92 -5.64 0.00
N TYR A 79 4.79 -4.42 0.52
CA TYR A 79 5.84 -3.81 1.32
C TYR A 79 6.02 -4.50 2.69
N ARG A 80 4.93 -4.96 3.33
CA ARG A 80 5.00 -5.79 4.54
C ARG A 80 5.72 -7.11 4.30
N GLU A 81 5.41 -7.78 3.19
CA GLU A 81 6.05 -9.04 2.82
C GLU A 81 7.55 -8.86 2.57
N GLU A 82 7.92 -7.80 1.85
CA GLU A 82 9.32 -7.50 1.57
C GLU A 82 10.08 -7.14 2.86
N LEU A 83 9.48 -6.33 3.74
CA LEU A 83 10.09 -6.00 5.02
C LEU A 83 10.27 -7.24 5.90
N ALA A 84 9.26 -8.12 5.96
CA ALA A 84 9.35 -9.39 6.70
C ALA A 84 10.43 -10.31 6.12
N ARG A 85 10.58 -10.34 4.79
CA ARG A 85 11.65 -11.07 4.09
C ARG A 85 13.02 -10.55 4.50
N LEU A 86 13.23 -9.23 4.47
CA LEU A 86 14.49 -8.59 4.86
C LEU A 86 14.82 -8.82 6.33
N GLN A 87 13.84 -8.68 7.23
CA GLN A 87 13.99 -9.00 8.66
C GLN A 87 14.30 -10.48 8.89
N GLY A 88 13.77 -11.38 8.07
CA GLY A 88 14.11 -12.80 8.08
C GLY A 88 15.57 -13.05 7.70
N LEU A 89 16.07 -12.36 6.67
CA LEU A 89 17.48 -12.43 6.26
C LEU A 89 18.40 -11.87 7.34
N GLU A 90 18.03 -10.71 7.90
CA GLU A 90 18.75 -10.06 8.99
C GLU A 90 18.91 -11.01 10.19
N ARG A 91 17.83 -11.64 10.65
CA ARG A 91 17.87 -12.60 11.77
C ARG A 91 18.75 -13.81 11.48
N ARG A 92 18.66 -14.38 10.29
CA ARG A 92 19.49 -15.52 9.87
C ARG A 92 20.97 -15.16 9.86
N ILE A 93 21.33 -14.03 9.26
CA ILE A 93 22.74 -13.60 9.19
C ILE A 93 23.28 -13.28 10.58
N HIS A 94 22.52 -12.59 11.44
CA HIS A 94 22.93 -12.38 12.83
C HIS A 94 23.14 -13.69 13.59
N SER A 95 22.26 -14.68 13.39
CA SER A 95 22.41 -16.02 13.99
C SER A 95 23.66 -16.76 13.51
N VAL A 96 24.08 -16.56 12.26
CA VAL A 96 25.31 -17.17 11.73
C VAL A 96 26.54 -16.48 12.26
N MET A 97 26.51 -15.14 12.36
CA MET A 97 27.62 -14.37 12.93
C MET A 97 27.87 -14.69 14.40
N SER A 98 26.83 -15.01 15.18
CA SER A 98 26.98 -15.38 16.59
C SER A 98 27.44 -16.83 16.81
N GLY A 99 27.50 -17.65 15.75
CA GLY A 99 27.96 -19.05 15.80
C GLY A 99 29.33 -19.24 15.13
N VAL A 100 29.71 -20.51 14.90
CA VAL A 100 31.00 -20.90 14.28
C VAL A 100 31.17 -20.33 12.86
N GLY A 101 30.05 -20.02 12.18
CA GLY A 101 30.08 -19.33 10.88
C GLY A 101 30.59 -17.90 10.94
N GLY A 102 30.57 -17.24 12.11
CA GLY A 102 31.04 -15.86 12.28
C GLY A 102 32.52 -15.68 11.99
N GLU A 103 33.36 -16.66 12.35
CA GLU A 103 34.80 -16.62 12.06
C GLU A 103 35.09 -16.69 10.55
N LEU A 104 34.33 -17.52 9.83
CA LEU A 104 34.42 -17.62 8.37
C LEU A 104 33.96 -16.34 7.67
N LEU A 105 32.88 -15.72 8.16
CA LEU A 105 32.39 -14.44 7.66
C LEU A 105 33.40 -13.31 7.93
N HIS A 106 34.01 -13.29 9.11
CA HIS A 106 35.05 -12.33 9.44
C HIS A 106 36.28 -12.49 8.52
N ALA A 107 36.68 -13.73 8.19
CA ALA A 107 37.80 -14.01 7.29
C ALA A 107 37.60 -13.49 5.86
N VAL A 108 36.34 -13.36 5.40
CA VAL A 108 35.99 -12.76 4.09
C VAL A 108 35.59 -11.28 4.19
N GLY A 109 35.88 -10.63 5.33
CA GLY A 109 35.67 -9.20 5.55
C GLY A 109 34.22 -8.81 5.86
N ILE A 110 33.33 -9.75 6.17
CA ILE A 110 31.95 -9.48 6.60
C ILE A 110 31.95 -9.47 8.14
N THR A 111 31.88 -8.28 8.71
CA THR A 111 31.86 -8.04 10.16
C THR A 111 30.55 -7.39 10.59
N SER A 112 30.26 -7.40 11.89
CA SER A 112 29.06 -6.76 12.46
C SER A 112 28.98 -5.27 12.12
N ALA A 113 30.12 -4.58 11.98
CA ALA A 113 30.18 -3.18 11.59
C ALA A 113 29.90 -2.93 10.09
N SER A 114 30.02 -3.96 9.26
CA SER A 114 29.76 -3.90 7.81
C SER A 114 28.34 -4.29 7.41
N LEU A 115 27.50 -4.63 8.40
CA LEU A 115 26.14 -5.07 8.12
C LEU A 115 25.24 -3.90 7.69
N PRO A 116 24.29 -4.15 6.78
CA PRO A 116 23.25 -3.19 6.44
C PRO A 116 22.43 -2.78 7.66
N THR A 117 21.88 -1.57 7.62
CA THR A 117 20.87 -1.13 8.58
C THR A 117 19.64 -2.03 8.53
N SER A 118 18.93 -2.15 9.66
CA SER A 118 17.75 -3.02 9.75
C SER A 118 16.70 -2.66 8.70
N GLY A 119 16.14 -3.67 8.05
CA GLY A 119 15.16 -3.51 6.97
C GLY A 119 15.73 -2.94 5.65
N SER A 120 17.05 -2.79 5.52
CA SER A 120 17.68 -2.30 4.28
C SER A 120 17.56 -3.31 3.12
N PRO A 121 17.28 -2.88 1.88
CA PRO A 121 17.29 -3.78 0.72
C PRO A 121 18.67 -4.40 0.46
N ALA A 122 19.75 -3.83 1.02
CA ALA A 122 21.10 -4.38 0.93
C ALA A 122 21.27 -5.74 1.64
N TRP A 123 20.31 -6.14 2.49
CA TRP A 123 20.28 -7.49 3.07
C TRP A 123 20.14 -8.60 2.01
N GLY A 124 19.45 -8.33 0.89
CA GLY A 124 19.29 -9.29 -0.21
C GLY A 124 20.62 -9.66 -0.88
N PRO A 125 21.34 -8.68 -1.48
CA PRO A 125 22.65 -8.92 -2.08
C PRO A 125 23.67 -9.52 -1.11
N LEU A 126 23.66 -9.09 0.17
CA LEU A 126 24.53 -9.66 1.19
C LEU A 126 24.21 -11.14 1.43
N ALA A 127 22.94 -11.50 1.58
CA ALA A 127 22.54 -12.89 1.76
C ALA A 127 22.96 -13.77 0.57
N SER A 128 22.81 -13.28 -0.67
CA SER A 128 23.28 -13.98 -1.88
C SER A 128 24.81 -14.14 -1.89
N LYS A 129 25.56 -13.09 -1.53
CA LYS A 129 27.02 -13.16 -1.41
C LYS A 129 27.43 -14.18 -0.36
N ILE A 130 26.81 -14.19 0.80
CA ILE A 130 27.14 -15.16 1.85
C ILE A 130 26.78 -16.59 1.38
N ALA A 131 25.62 -16.79 0.75
CA ALA A 131 25.22 -18.10 0.23
C ALA A 131 26.21 -18.63 -0.82
N SER A 132 26.79 -17.76 -1.66
CA SER A 132 27.83 -18.15 -2.64
C SER A 132 29.15 -18.60 -2.01
N LEU A 133 29.39 -18.27 -0.74
CA LEU A 133 30.56 -18.74 0.02
C LEU A 133 30.33 -20.12 0.66
N GLY A 134 29.20 -20.78 0.36
CA GLY A 134 28.87 -22.10 0.88
C GLY A 134 28.32 -22.10 2.31
N VAL A 135 28.18 -20.92 2.93
CA VAL A 135 27.55 -20.76 4.24
C VAL A 135 26.04 -20.84 4.03
N ARG A 136 25.43 -21.92 4.54
CA ARG A 136 23.97 -22.13 4.50
C ARG A 136 23.33 -21.67 5.81
N PHE A 137 22.17 -21.03 5.71
CA PHE A 137 21.33 -20.55 6.82
C PHE A 137 19.86 -20.77 6.52
#